data_AF-A0A6V8PKP7-F1
#
_entry.id   AF-A0A6V8PKP7-F1
#
_cell.length_a   1.000
_cell.length_b   1.000
_cell.length_c   1.000
_cell.angle_alpha   90.00
_cell.angle_beta   90.00
_cell.angle_gamma   90.00
#
_symmetry.space_group_name_H-M   'P 1'
#
loop_
_entity.id
_entity.type
_entity.pdbx_description
1 polymer ?
#
loop_
_entity_poly.entity_id
_entity_poly.type
_entity_poly.pdbx_seq_one_letter_code
_entity_poly.pdbx_strand_id
1 'polypeptide(L)'
;LIRAGLDTLVEAGSQPELADLECLHELKLIVDLIYEHGITGMRYSGSDTAEFGDLVVGKRIITKETRKEMKKILAEVQSGEFARTWILENQANRPVYYAIREKEANHPIEVVGKKLRSMMSWIREKGELS
;
A
#
# COMPACT_ATOMS: atom_id res chain seq x y z
N LEU A 1 -2.49 3.44 -1.03
CA LEU A 1 -2.65 3.84 0.38
C LEU A 1 -1.29 4.18 0.99
N ILE A 2 -0.33 3.24 1.00
CA ILE A 2 1.05 3.45 1.49
C ILE A 2 1.69 4.70 0.89
N ARG A 3 1.76 4.79 -0.46
CA ARG A 3 2.37 5.93 -1.17
C ARG A 3 1.72 7.26 -0.78
N ALA A 4 0.40 7.34 -0.85
CA ALA A 4 -0.34 8.54 -0.45
C ALA A 4 -0.08 8.95 1.02
N GLY A 5 0.05 7.98 1.94
CA GLY A 5 0.43 8.26 3.32
C GLY A 5 1.85 8.81 3.43
N LEU A 6 2.81 8.18 2.75
CA LEU A 6 4.20 8.64 2.71
C LEU A 6 4.30 10.05 2.11
N ASP A 7 3.67 10.29 0.96
CA ASP A 7 3.68 11.59 0.29
C ASP A 7 3.12 12.67 1.21
N THR A 8 2.00 12.38 1.89
CA THR A 8 1.40 13.30 2.87
C THR A 8 2.37 13.65 4.01
N LEU A 9 3.10 12.67 4.55
CA LEU A 9 4.05 12.90 5.63
C LEU A 9 5.28 13.69 5.15
N VAL A 10 5.81 13.36 3.98
CA VAL A 10 6.98 14.03 3.39
C VAL A 10 6.64 15.46 2.99
N GLU A 11 5.49 15.70 2.37
CA GLU A 11 5.00 17.05 2.06
C GLU A 11 4.79 17.90 3.32
N ALA A 12 4.42 17.27 4.44
CA ALA A 12 4.33 17.92 5.74
C ALA A 12 5.69 18.14 6.44
N GLY A 13 6.81 17.74 5.81
CA GLY A 13 8.17 17.95 6.32
C GLY A 13 8.77 16.78 7.11
N SER A 14 8.12 15.62 7.13
CA SER A 14 8.70 14.41 7.73
C SER A 14 9.90 13.91 6.92
N GLN A 15 10.88 13.33 7.59
CA GLN A 15 11.97 12.67 6.88
C GLN A 15 11.43 11.48 6.09
N PRO A 16 11.85 11.29 4.82
CA PRO A 16 11.37 10.18 4.01
C PRO A 16 11.61 8.81 4.65
N GLU A 17 12.75 8.62 5.34
CA GLU A 17 13.04 7.39 6.07
C GLU A 17 12.00 7.09 7.17
N LEU A 18 11.61 8.11 7.93
CA LEU A 18 10.59 7.94 8.97
C LEU A 18 9.21 7.65 8.35
N ALA A 19 8.86 8.35 7.28
CA ALA A 19 7.60 8.13 6.58
C ALA A 19 7.49 6.71 5.97
N ASP A 20 8.60 6.14 5.47
CA ASP A 20 8.65 4.75 5.00
C ASP A 20 8.44 3.75 6.14
N LEU A 21 9.07 3.98 7.31
CA LEU A 21 8.87 3.13 8.47
C LEU A 21 7.38 3.09 8.91
N GLU A 22 6.78 4.27 9.06
CA GLU A 22 5.39 4.43 9.51
C GLU A 22 4.36 3.90 8.50
N CYS A 23 4.55 4.16 7.20
CA CYS A 23 3.54 3.84 6.18
C CYS A 23 3.70 2.47 5.53
N LEU A 24 4.93 1.93 5.47
CA LEU A 24 5.24 0.68 4.77
C LEU A 24 5.79 -0.40 5.72
N HIS A 25 6.83 -0.08 6.50
CA HIS A 25 7.51 -1.10 7.30
C HIS A 25 6.59 -1.68 8.39
N GLU A 26 5.96 -0.81 9.18
CA GLU A 26 5.05 -1.21 10.25
C GLU A 26 3.77 -1.86 9.74
N LEU A 27 3.37 -1.58 8.49
CA LEU A 27 2.20 -2.21 7.89
C LEU A 27 2.34 -3.74 7.86
N LYS A 28 3.57 -4.28 7.69
CA LYS A 28 3.79 -5.72 7.78
C LYS A 28 3.39 -6.27 9.15
N LEU A 29 3.79 -5.62 10.24
CA LEU A 29 3.45 -6.05 11.60
C LEU A 29 1.93 -6.02 11.82
N ILE A 30 1.26 -4.94 11.41
CA ILE A 30 -0.19 -4.82 11.52
C ILE A 30 -0.91 -5.93 10.74
N VAL A 31 -0.46 -6.21 9.52
CA VAL A 31 -1.05 -7.28 8.68
C VAL A 31 -0.76 -8.66 9.25
N ASP A 32 0.43 -8.91 9.80
CA ASP A 32 0.76 -10.17 10.46
C ASP A 32 -0.17 -10.41 11.68
N LEU A 33 -0.40 -9.39 12.51
CA LEU A 33 -1.36 -9.48 13.63
C LEU A 33 -2.80 -9.72 13.17
N ILE A 34 -3.24 -9.08 12.08
CA ILE A 34 -4.57 -9.32 11.50
C ILE A 34 -4.67 -10.76 10.97
N TYR A 35 -3.61 -11.28 10.35
CA TYR A 35 -3.58 -12.63 9.84
C TYR A 35 -3.67 -13.66 10.97
N GLU A 36 -2.92 -13.46 12.06
CA GLU A 36 -2.84 -14.40 13.18
C GLU A 36 -4.07 -14.34 14.10
N HIS A 37 -4.65 -13.14 14.29
CA HIS A 37 -5.63 -12.89 15.35
C HIS A 37 -6.88 -12.10 14.91
N GLY A 38 -7.00 -11.79 13.62
CA GLY A 38 -8.08 -10.96 13.09
C GLY A 38 -7.97 -9.49 13.48
N ILE A 39 -8.91 -8.67 12.98
CA ILE A 39 -8.91 -7.21 13.19
C ILE A 39 -9.02 -6.86 14.68
N THR A 40 -9.87 -7.57 15.43
CA THR A 40 -10.03 -7.35 16.86
C THR A 40 -8.77 -7.72 17.65
N GLY A 41 -8.08 -8.81 17.28
CA GLY A 41 -6.83 -9.20 17.90
C GLY A 41 -5.70 -8.19 17.63
N MET A 42 -5.63 -7.66 16.41
CA MET A 42 -4.71 -6.58 16.08
C MET A 42 -4.98 -5.33 16.93
N ARG A 43 -6.25 -4.92 17.08
CA ARG A 43 -6.63 -3.75 17.91
C ARG A 43 -6.22 -3.93 19.37
N TYR A 44 -6.49 -5.11 19.93
CA TYR A 44 -6.10 -5.45 21.30
C TYR A 44 -4.58 -5.43 21.52
N SER A 45 -3.79 -5.66 20.47
CA SER A 45 -2.33 -5.63 20.53
C SER A 45 -1.76 -4.21 20.41
N GLY A 46 -2.58 -3.23 20.01
CA GLY A 46 -2.21 -1.81 19.93
C GLY A 46 -2.45 -1.04 21.23
N SER A 47 -2.09 0.24 21.24
CA SER A 47 -2.47 1.15 22.33
C SER A 47 -3.92 1.62 22.18
N ASP A 48 -4.55 2.00 23.29
CA ASP A 48 -5.90 2.61 23.30
C ASP A 48 -5.98 3.84 22.37
N THR A 49 -4.88 4.59 22.23
CA THR A 49 -4.80 5.75 21.32
C THR A 49 -4.83 5.31 19.86
N ALA A 50 -4.09 4.27 19.49
CA ALA A 50 -4.08 3.74 18.13
C ALA A 50 -5.42 3.09 17.76
N GLU A 51 -6.03 2.34 18.69
CA GLU A 51 -7.36 1.76 18.50
C GLU A 51 -8.42 2.85 18.30
N PHE A 52 -8.44 3.87 19.17
CA PHE A 52 -9.35 5.01 19.01
C PHE A 52 -9.16 5.71 17.65
N GLY A 53 -7.90 5.89 17.25
CA GLY A 53 -7.53 6.41 15.93
C GLY A 53 -8.12 5.58 14.78
N ASP A 54 -7.94 4.26 14.78
CA ASP A 54 -8.52 3.37 13.76
C ASP A 54 -10.05 3.49 13.70
N LEU A 55 -10.72 3.36 14.85
CA LEU A 55 -12.19 3.34 14.94
C LEU A 55 -12.84 4.63 14.43
N VAL A 56 -12.19 5.78 14.62
CA VAL A 56 -12.72 7.11 14.29
C VAL A 56 -12.19 7.61 12.95
N VAL A 57 -10.89 7.55 12.72
CA VAL A 57 -10.22 8.16 11.56
C VAL A 57 -10.29 7.26 10.32
N GLY A 58 -10.29 5.94 10.47
CA GLY A 58 -10.31 5.02 9.32
C GLY A 58 -11.50 5.26 8.37
N LYS A 59 -12.66 5.63 8.91
CA LYS A 59 -13.87 5.98 8.13
C LYS A 59 -13.77 7.29 7.36
N ARG A 60 -12.84 8.18 7.72
CA ARG A 60 -12.58 9.43 6.99
C ARG A 60 -11.78 9.19 5.71
N ILE A 61 -10.98 8.13 5.68
CA ILE A 61 -10.20 7.71 4.50
C ILE A 61 -11.00 6.73 3.65
N ILE A 62 -11.60 5.69 4.26
CA ILE A 62 -12.43 4.70 3.56
C ILE A 62 -13.89 5.17 3.57
N THR A 63 -14.19 6.09 2.65
CA THR A 63 -15.48 6.77 2.55
C THR A 63 -16.53 5.97 1.78
N LYS A 64 -17.77 6.49 1.70
CA LYS A 64 -18.81 5.95 0.81
C LYS A 64 -18.37 5.96 -0.66
N GLU A 65 -17.62 6.99 -1.06
CA GLU A 65 -17.14 7.16 -2.43
C GLU A 65 -16.05 6.15 -2.77
N THR A 66 -15.14 5.88 -1.82
CA THR A 66 -14.19 4.76 -1.94
C THR A 66 -14.93 3.43 -2.17
N ARG A 67 -16.00 3.17 -1.41
CA ARG A 67 -16.81 1.94 -1.55
C ARG A 67 -17.62 1.91 -2.85
N LYS A 68 -18.05 3.07 -3.35
CA LYS A 68 -18.73 3.19 -4.64
C LYS A 68 -17.78 2.82 -5.78
N GLU A 69 -16.54 3.31 -5.74
CA GLU A 69 -15.52 2.96 -6.72
C GLU A 69 -15.17 1.47 -6.68
N MET A 70 -15.03 0.89 -5.48
CA MET A 70 -14.84 -0.56 -5.32
C MET A 70 -15.95 -1.39 -5.99
N LYS A 71 -17.22 -0.95 -5.89
CA LYS A 71 -18.36 -1.61 -6.56
C LYS A 71 -18.30 -1.46 -8.08
N LYS A 72 -17.87 -0.31 -8.59
CA LYS A 72 -17.70 -0.08 -10.02
C LYS A 72 -16.63 -1.00 -10.60
N ILE A 73 -15.47 -1.07 -9.95
CA ILE A 73 -14.37 -1.97 -10.32
C ILE A 73 -14.84 -3.42 -10.32
N LEU A 74 -15.62 -3.84 -9.32
CA LEU A 74 -16.19 -5.19 -9.29
C LEU A 74 -17.08 -5.47 -10.51
N ALA A 75 -17.92 -4.51 -10.92
CA ALA A 75 -18.77 -4.65 -12.11
C ALA A 75 -17.95 -4.71 -13.41
N GLU A 76 -16.88 -3.92 -13.52
CA GLU A 76 -15.94 -3.96 -14.66
C GLU A 76 -15.21 -5.31 -14.76
N VAL A 77 -14.86 -5.91 -13.63
CA VAL A 77 -14.27 -7.25 -13.57
C VAL A 77 -15.30 -8.31 -13.98
N GLN A 78 -16.50 -8.28 -13.40
CA GLN A 78 -17.55 -9.27 -13.67
C GLN A 78 -18.07 -9.22 -15.11
N SER A 79 -18.13 -8.03 -15.72
CA SER A 79 -18.53 -7.85 -17.12
C SER A 79 -17.42 -8.21 -18.13
N GLY A 80 -16.19 -8.44 -17.66
CA GLY A 80 -15.03 -8.70 -18.50
C GLY A 80 -14.43 -7.46 -19.16
N GLU A 81 -14.89 -6.25 -18.81
CA GLU A 81 -14.35 -4.98 -19.32
C GLU A 81 -12.87 -4.84 -18.98
N PHE A 82 -12.48 -5.09 -17.72
CA PHE A 82 -11.07 -5.03 -17.30
C PHE A 82 -10.21 -6.03 -18.09
N ALA A 83 -10.71 -7.26 -18.28
CA ALA A 83 -10.00 -8.28 -19.05
C ALA A 83 -9.81 -7.88 -20.52
N ARG A 84 -10.84 -7.28 -21.14
CA ARG A 84 -10.76 -6.77 -22.51
C ARG A 84 -9.72 -5.67 -22.64
N THR A 85 -9.72 -4.70 -21.71
CA THR A 85 -8.71 -3.63 -21.68
C THR A 85 -7.30 -4.19 -21.57
N TRP A 86 -7.07 -5.17 -20.70
CA TRP A 86 -5.76 -5.81 -20.55
C TRP A 86 -5.31 -6.59 -21.79
N ILE A 87 -6.23 -7.29 -22.46
CA ILE A 87 -5.93 -8.01 -23.71
C ILE A 87 -5.53 -7.02 -24.82
N LEU A 88 -6.28 -5.94 -24.99
CA LEU A 88 -5.99 -4.92 -25.99
C LEU A 88 -4.64 -4.23 -25.71
N GLU A 89 -4.37 -3.88 -24.45
CA GLU A 89 -3.07 -3.33 -24.04
C GLU A 89 -1.93 -4.30 -24.34
N ASN A 90 -2.12 -5.61 -24.14
CA ASN A 90 -1.14 -6.63 -24.51
C ASN A 90 -0.91 -6.71 -26.02
N GLN A 91 -1.98 -6.70 -26.81
CA GLN A 91 -1.89 -6.73 -28.27
C GLN A 91 -1.19 -5.49 -28.82
N ALA A 92 -1.29 -4.35 -28.14
CA ALA A 92 -0.59 -3.11 -28.45
C ALA A 92 0.86 -3.07 -27.92
N ASN A 93 1.39 -4.17 -27.39
CA ASN A 93 2.73 -4.26 -26.80
C ASN A 93 2.92 -3.40 -25.52
N ARG A 94 1.85 -3.24 -24.73
CA ARG A 94 1.83 -2.72 -23.35
C ARG A 94 2.38 -1.30 -23.10
N PRO A 95 2.14 -0.30 -23.98
CA PRO A 95 2.73 1.02 -23.84
C PRO A 95 2.30 1.76 -22.56
N VAL A 96 1.02 1.73 -22.21
CA VAL A 96 0.48 2.38 -21.02
C VAL A 96 0.96 1.66 -19.76
N TYR A 97 0.96 0.33 -19.78
CA TYR A 97 1.46 -0.48 -18.67
C TYR A 97 2.93 -0.17 -18.36
N TYR A 98 3.80 -0.12 -19.37
CA TYR A 98 5.21 0.21 -19.15
C TYR A 98 5.42 1.64 -18.66
N ALA A 99 4.68 2.61 -19.22
CA ALA A 99 4.75 4.00 -18.77
C ALA A 99 4.33 4.16 -17.29
N ILE A 100 3.22 3.52 -16.88
CA ILE A 100 2.79 3.51 -15.49
C ILE A 100 3.83 2.80 -14.63
N ARG A 101 4.28 1.60 -15.02
CA ARG A 101 5.26 0.82 -14.24
C ARG A 101 6.56 1.60 -14.01
N GLU A 102 7.08 2.28 -15.03
CA GLU A 102 8.28 3.11 -14.90
C GLU A 102 8.05 4.28 -13.94
N LYS A 103 6.95 5.02 -14.12
CA LYS A 103 6.57 6.11 -13.21
C LYS A 103 6.47 5.61 -11.77
N GLU A 104 5.79 4.48 -11.55
CA GLU A 104 5.57 3.93 -10.22
C GLU A 104 6.85 3.35 -9.60
N ALA A 105 7.82 2.88 -10.40
CA ALA A 105 9.13 2.42 -9.93
C ALA A 105 10.06 3.58 -9.53
N ASN A 106 9.85 4.77 -10.10
CA ASN A 106 10.60 5.98 -9.78
C ASN A 106 10.05 6.74 -8.57
N HIS A 107 9.05 6.19 -7.87
CA HIS A 107 8.49 6.80 -6.66
C HIS A 107 9.56 6.87 -5.54
N PRO A 108 9.69 7.98 -4.78
CA PRO A 108 10.72 8.14 -3.74
C PRO A 108 10.77 7.01 -2.70
N ILE A 109 9.61 6.41 -2.39
CA ILE A 109 9.48 5.24 -1.50
C ILE A 109 10.41 4.08 -1.90
N GLU A 110 10.65 3.85 -3.19
CA GLU A 110 11.48 2.74 -3.66
C GLU A 110 12.97 3.00 -3.35
N VAL A 111 13.42 4.25 -3.50
CA VAL A 111 14.80 4.66 -3.21
C VAL A 111 15.08 4.59 -1.71
N VAL A 112 14.19 5.19 -0.92
CA VAL A 112 14.30 5.26 0.54
C VAL A 112 14.17 3.87 1.15
N GLY A 113 13.13 3.14 0.76
CA GLY A 113 12.88 1.77 1.24
C GLY A 113 14.01 0.81 0.89
N LYS A 114 14.65 0.95 -0.28
CA LYS A 114 15.83 0.12 -0.64
C LYS A 114 16.99 0.38 0.33
N LYS A 115 17.29 1.64 0.64
CA LYS A 115 18.33 2.02 1.60
C LYS A 115 18.01 1.45 2.99
N LEU A 116 16.79 1.66 3.49
CA LEU A 116 16.37 1.16 4.79
C LEU A 116 16.44 -0.36 4.89
N ARG A 117 15.87 -1.09 3.92
CA ARG A 117 15.92 -2.56 3.90
C ARG A 117 17.35 -3.08 3.81
N SER A 118 18.26 -2.36 3.13
CA SER A 118 19.67 -2.75 3.11
C SER A 118 20.29 -2.69 4.52
N MET A 119 19.85 -1.79 5.40
CA MET A 119 20.40 -1.68 6.76
C MET A 119 19.82 -2.73 7.73
N MET A 120 18.75 -3.43 7.33
CA MET A 120 18.04 -4.41 8.17
C MET A 120 18.55 -5.82 7.88
N SER A 121 19.50 -6.32 8.68
CA SER A 121 20.15 -7.63 8.48
C SER A 121 19.17 -8.80 8.38
N TRP A 122 18.11 -8.80 9.20
CA TRP A 122 17.08 -9.85 9.25
C TRP A 122 16.18 -9.91 8.01
N ILE A 123 16.17 -8.87 7.17
CA ILE A 123 15.46 -8.88 5.88
C ILE A 123 16.32 -9.58 4.83
N ARG A 124 17.64 -9.34 4.83
CA ARG A 124 18.56 -9.95 3.85
C ARG A 124 18.60 -11.47 3.96
N GLU A 125 18.46 -12.01 5.17
CA GLU A 125 18.42 -13.46 5.41
C GLU A 125 17.20 -14.15 4.80
N LYS A 126 16.12 -13.40 4.50
CA LYS A 126 14.88 -13.96 3.93
C LYS A 126 14.83 -13.98 2.40
N GLY A 127 15.92 -13.61 1.72
CA GLY A 127 16.15 -13.86 0.29
C GLY A 127 16.07 -12.62 -0.60
N GLU A 128 17.02 -12.54 -1.54
CA GLU A 128 16.92 -11.67 -2.71
C GLU A 128 15.80 -12.19 -3.63
N LEU A 129 14.82 -11.34 -3.95
CA LEU A 129 13.85 -11.65 -4.99
C LEU A 129 14.59 -11.66 -6.34
N SER A 130 14.63 -12.82 -7.00
CA SER A 130 15.11 -13.02 -8.37
C SER A 130 14.27 -12.29 -9.41
#